data_AF-A0A354D270-F1
#
_entry.id   AF-A0A354D270-F1
#
_cell.length_a   1.000
_cell.length_b   1.000
_cell.length_c   1.000
_cell.angle_alpha   90.00
_cell.angle_beta   90.00
_cell.angle_gamma   90.00
#
_symmetry.space_group_name_H-M   'P 1'
#
loop_
_entity.id
_entity.type
_entity.pdbx_description
1 polymer ?
#
loop_
_entity_poly.entity_id
_entity_poly.type
_entity_poly.pdbx_seq_one_letter_code
_entity_poly.pdbx_strand_id
1 'polypeptide(L)'
;MKIGEARKTYSAPLREFWEEKKSLAKQKKALDEKIKATPNGKEAFAKEAVTLDLSYRAVSEKYEEYSKTMEQIMAQHTALFNAEVSKQQGEAMEEYSEDMIKIMEVARRIMKGAKVPASDEKKLMEYSMELYMAAKNMAVLNENKKKEEYDSLWDDEKKEENPDPDEVANDAEYGGGTPEIMEVSDVVSSATEGIEG
;
A
#
# COMPACT_ATOMS: atom_id res chain seq x y z
N MET A 1 -3.52 -16.18 7.87
CA MET A 1 -4.62 -15.26 7.51
C MET A 1 -4.07 -14.29 6.49
N LYS A 2 -4.80 -14.00 5.42
CA LYS A 2 -4.34 -13.03 4.41
C LYS A 2 -4.39 -11.61 4.97
N ILE A 3 -3.51 -10.72 4.49
CA ILE A 3 -3.50 -9.31 4.90
C ILE A 3 -4.88 -8.65 4.65
N GLY A 4 -5.49 -8.92 3.49
CA GLY A 4 -6.82 -8.40 3.17
C GLY A 4 -7.94 -8.91 4.10
N GLU A 5 -7.83 -10.15 4.57
CA GLU A 5 -8.74 -10.73 5.57
C GLU A 5 -8.52 -10.10 6.93
N ALA A 6 -7.26 -9.99 7.37
CA ALA A 6 -6.89 -9.43 8.67
C ALA A 6 -7.39 -7.98 8.83
N ARG A 7 -7.25 -7.15 7.79
CA ARG A 7 -7.79 -5.77 7.78
C ARG A 7 -9.29 -5.75 8.06
N LYS A 8 -10.05 -6.63 7.41
CA LYS A 8 -11.51 -6.71 7.57
C LYS A 8 -11.88 -7.19 8.98
N THR A 9 -11.16 -8.21 9.47
CA THR A 9 -11.37 -8.81 10.79
C THR A 9 -11.21 -7.80 11.94
N TYR A 10 -10.19 -6.94 11.91
CA TYR A 10 -9.96 -5.98 13.00
C TYR A 10 -10.71 -4.65 12.86
N SER A 11 -11.29 -4.35 11.70
CA SER A 11 -11.95 -3.05 11.45
C SER A 11 -13.18 -2.81 12.35
N ALA A 12 -14.05 -3.81 12.50
CA ALA A 12 -15.26 -3.68 13.30
C ALA A 12 -14.97 -3.62 14.82
N PRO A 13 -14.18 -4.54 15.40
CA PRO A 13 -13.81 -4.45 16.82
C PRO A 13 -13.10 -3.15 17.18
N LEU A 14 -12.19 -2.66 16.32
CA LEU A 14 -11.49 -1.40 16.58
C LEU A 14 -12.47 -0.21 16.71
N ARG A 15 -13.52 -0.19 15.89
CA ARG A 15 -14.57 0.84 15.96
C ARG A 15 -15.40 0.72 17.23
N GLU A 16 -15.82 -0.49 17.58
CA GLU A 16 -16.66 -0.75 18.76
C GLU A 16 -15.92 -0.37 20.06
N PHE A 17 -14.67 -0.79 20.21
CA PHE A 17 -13.86 -0.43 21.37
C PHE A 17 -13.58 1.08 21.43
N TRP A 18 -13.43 1.75 20.29
CA TRP A 18 -13.30 3.21 20.26
C TRP A 18 -14.58 3.92 20.71
N GLU A 19 -15.73 3.46 20.24
CA GLU A 19 -17.04 4.01 20.63
C GLU A 19 -17.28 3.82 22.13
N GLU A 20 -16.96 2.64 22.68
CA GLU A 20 -17.10 2.37 24.11
C GLU A 20 -16.11 3.19 24.93
N LYS A 21 -14.83 3.25 24.53
CA LYS A 21 -13.82 4.11 25.18
C LYS A 21 -14.32 5.55 25.30
N LYS A 22 -14.95 6.07 24.24
CA LYS A 22 -15.54 7.42 24.21
C LYS A 22 -16.77 7.53 25.11
N SER A 23 -17.62 6.49 25.16
CA SER A 23 -18.78 6.42 26.06
C SER A 23 -18.34 6.47 27.52
N LEU A 24 -17.42 5.60 27.93
CA LEU A 24 -16.88 5.52 29.29
C LEU A 24 -16.18 6.82 29.70
N ALA A 25 -15.43 7.47 28.79
CA ALA A 25 -14.84 8.79 29.05
C ALA A 25 -15.90 9.85 29.40
N LYS A 26 -17.04 9.86 28.69
CA LYS A 26 -18.16 10.76 29.01
C LYS A 26 -18.79 10.43 30.35
N GLN A 27 -19.00 9.14 30.65
CA GLN A 27 -19.57 8.70 31.93
C GLN A 27 -18.68 9.10 33.10
N LYS A 28 -17.35 8.92 32.99
CA LYS A 28 -16.37 9.37 34.00
C LYS A 28 -16.46 10.87 34.25
N LYS A 29 -16.51 11.68 33.18
CA LYS A 29 -16.65 13.14 33.31
C LYS A 29 -17.96 13.53 34.01
N ALA A 30 -19.07 12.89 33.64
CA ALA A 30 -20.36 13.15 34.27
C ALA A 30 -20.37 12.73 35.75
N LEU A 31 -19.71 11.61 36.08
CA LEU A 31 -19.57 11.16 37.47
C LEU A 31 -18.71 12.14 38.30
N ASP A 32 -17.61 12.64 37.73
CA ASP A 32 -16.77 13.65 38.38
C ASP A 32 -17.56 14.94 38.70
N GLU A 33 -18.46 15.36 37.80
CA GLU A 33 -19.35 16.50 38.03
C GLU A 33 -20.36 16.20 39.15
N LYS A 34 -20.96 15.00 39.18
CA LYS A 34 -21.87 14.56 40.26
C LYS A 34 -21.17 14.47 41.63
N ILE A 35 -19.94 13.96 41.68
CA ILE A 35 -19.11 13.87 42.89
C ILE A 35 -18.88 15.28 43.46
N LYS A 36 -18.60 16.27 42.61
CA LYS A 36 -18.40 17.67 43.03
C LYS A 36 -19.68 18.34 43.51
N ALA A 37 -20.82 17.99 42.92
CA ALA A 37 -22.12 18.58 43.26
C ALA A 37 -22.77 17.98 44.54
N THR A 38 -22.28 16.84 45.02
CA THR A 38 -22.88 16.09 46.13
C THR A 38 -22.04 16.21 47.41
N PRO A 39 -22.61 16.61 48.56
CA PRO A 39 -21.93 16.50 49.86
C PRO A 39 -21.53 15.04 50.15
N ASN A 40 -20.28 14.79 50.55
CA ASN A 40 -19.69 13.44 50.64
C ASN A 40 -19.76 12.60 49.34
N GLY A 41 -19.86 13.24 48.17
CA GLY A 41 -19.95 12.56 46.87
C GLY A 41 -18.79 11.58 46.59
N LYS A 42 -17.59 11.86 47.12
CA LYS A 42 -16.44 10.94 46.97
C LYS A 42 -16.68 9.57 47.60
N GLU A 43 -17.30 9.51 48.77
CA GLU A 43 -17.64 8.24 49.44
C GLU A 43 -18.88 7.61 48.81
N ALA A 44 -19.89 8.43 48.48
CA ALA A 44 -21.14 7.97 47.90
C ALA A 44 -20.96 7.29 46.53
N PHE A 45 -20.02 7.78 45.72
CA PHE A 45 -19.78 7.29 44.35
C PHE A 45 -18.45 6.51 44.21
N ALA A 46 -17.78 6.15 45.31
CA ALA A 46 -16.48 5.48 45.26
C ALA A 46 -16.50 4.19 44.42
N LYS A 47 -17.52 3.34 44.61
CA LYS A 47 -17.67 2.08 43.86
C LYS A 47 -17.86 2.34 42.37
N GLU A 48 -18.79 3.22 42.00
CA GLU A 48 -19.07 3.59 40.60
C GLU A 48 -17.83 4.20 39.91
N ALA A 49 -17.06 5.02 40.62
CA ALA A 49 -15.83 5.61 40.10
C ALA A 49 -14.76 4.57 39.82
N VAL A 50 -14.58 3.60 40.73
CA VAL A 50 -13.62 2.49 40.53
C VAL A 50 -14.06 1.59 39.38
N THR A 51 -15.36 1.24 39.30
CA THR A 51 -15.90 0.45 38.20
C THR A 51 -15.65 1.13 36.85
N LEU A 52 -16.03 2.41 36.71
CA LEU A 52 -15.81 3.15 35.46
C LEU A 52 -14.31 3.32 35.13
N ASP A 53 -13.44 3.46 36.13
CA ASP A 53 -12.00 3.55 35.88
C ASP A 53 -11.42 2.23 35.35
N LEU A 54 -11.79 1.10 35.96
CA LEU A 54 -11.35 -0.23 35.51
C LEU A 54 -11.90 -0.56 34.11
N SER A 55 -13.20 -0.36 33.87
CA SER A 55 -13.80 -0.57 32.55
C SER A 55 -13.12 0.28 31.48
N TYR A 56 -12.87 1.57 31.78
CA TYR A 56 -12.20 2.46 30.84
C TYR A 56 -10.77 2.00 30.51
N ARG A 57 -10.01 1.55 31.51
CA ARG A 57 -8.65 1.05 31.30
C ARG A 57 -8.65 -0.21 30.44
N ALA A 58 -9.48 -1.19 30.77
CA ALA A 58 -9.54 -2.46 30.05
C ALA A 58 -9.95 -2.27 28.57
N VAL A 59 -10.98 -1.45 28.31
CA VAL A 59 -11.40 -1.10 26.94
C VAL A 59 -10.30 -0.32 26.21
N SER A 60 -9.58 0.58 26.91
CA SER A 60 -8.48 1.34 26.32
C SER A 60 -7.29 0.46 25.94
N GLU A 61 -6.90 -0.48 26.79
CA GLU A 61 -5.80 -1.41 26.54
C GLU A 61 -6.11 -2.31 25.33
N LYS A 62 -7.33 -2.84 25.25
CA LYS A 62 -7.76 -3.66 24.10
C LYS A 62 -7.87 -2.86 22.81
N TYR A 63 -8.37 -1.63 22.89
CA TYR A 63 -8.34 -0.71 21.74
C TYR A 63 -6.92 -0.47 21.23
N GLU A 64 -5.96 -0.25 22.13
CA GLU A 64 -4.56 -0.02 21.77
C GLU A 64 -3.91 -1.27 21.15
N GLU A 65 -4.21 -2.46 21.69
CA GLU A 65 -3.77 -3.74 21.13
C GLU A 65 -4.28 -3.95 19.69
N TYR A 66 -5.57 -3.75 19.44
CA TYR A 66 -6.15 -3.85 18.10
C TYR A 66 -5.64 -2.75 17.17
N SER A 67 -5.49 -1.52 17.66
CA SER A 67 -4.96 -0.40 16.88
C SER A 67 -3.54 -0.70 16.40
N LYS A 68 -2.69 -1.20 17.30
CA LYS A 68 -1.31 -1.58 16.97
C LYS A 68 -1.27 -2.74 15.97
N THR A 69 -2.14 -3.73 16.13
CA THR A 69 -2.25 -4.85 15.18
C THR A 69 -2.67 -4.34 13.80
N MET A 70 -3.67 -3.47 13.73
CA MET A 70 -4.13 -2.86 12.47
C MET A 70 -3.01 -2.03 11.82
N GLU A 71 -2.24 -1.28 12.59
CA GLU A 71 -1.07 -0.54 12.11
C GLU A 71 -0.01 -1.48 11.50
N GLN A 72 0.27 -2.61 12.15
CA GLN A 72 1.22 -3.62 11.64
C GLN A 72 0.72 -4.27 10.34
N ILE A 73 -0.57 -4.61 10.27
CA ILE A 73 -1.19 -5.16 9.06
C ILE A 73 -1.09 -4.15 7.91
N MET A 74 -1.42 -2.88 8.17
CA MET A 74 -1.33 -1.82 7.16
C MET A 74 0.11 -1.55 6.74
N ALA A 75 1.08 -1.60 7.66
CA ALA A 75 2.49 -1.43 7.34
C ALA A 75 3.00 -2.54 6.39
N GLN A 76 2.64 -3.81 6.64
CA GLN A 76 2.99 -4.92 5.75
C GLN A 76 2.31 -4.78 4.38
N HIS A 77 1.02 -4.40 4.36
CA HIS A 77 0.30 -4.12 3.13
C HIS A 77 1.01 -3.05 2.30
N THR A 78 1.31 -1.89 2.90
CA THR A 78 1.97 -0.77 2.22
C THR A 78 3.37 -1.15 1.73
N ALA A 79 4.13 -1.94 2.50
CA ALA A 79 5.44 -2.41 2.09
C ALA A 79 5.36 -3.29 0.82
N LEU A 80 4.42 -4.24 0.78
CA LEU A 80 4.24 -5.13 -0.36
C LEU A 80 3.69 -4.40 -1.58
N PHE A 81 2.71 -3.51 -1.38
CA PHE A 81 2.18 -2.65 -2.43
C PHE A 81 3.29 -1.81 -3.07
N ASN A 82 4.10 -1.13 -2.25
CA ASN A 82 5.20 -0.29 -2.73
C ASN A 82 6.29 -1.13 -3.42
N ALA A 83 6.54 -2.36 -2.95
CA ALA A 83 7.51 -3.25 -3.57
C ALA A 83 7.05 -3.66 -4.98
N GLU A 84 5.78 -4.05 -5.14
CA GLU A 84 5.23 -4.41 -6.45
C GLU A 84 5.18 -3.19 -7.39
N VAL A 85 4.73 -2.02 -6.91
CA VAL A 85 4.79 -0.78 -7.69
C VAL A 85 6.22 -0.45 -8.14
N SER A 86 7.20 -0.60 -7.25
CA SER A 86 8.61 -0.33 -7.58
C SER A 86 9.15 -1.30 -8.61
N LYS A 87 8.77 -2.59 -8.52
CA LYS A 87 9.11 -3.62 -9.49
C LYS A 87 8.54 -3.28 -10.87
N GLN A 88 7.25 -2.95 -10.94
CA GLN A 88 6.58 -2.58 -12.20
C GLN A 88 7.18 -1.31 -12.83
N GLN A 89 7.54 -0.31 -12.01
CA GLN A 89 8.24 0.87 -12.49
C GLN A 89 9.65 0.55 -13.00
N GLY A 90 10.36 -0.38 -12.34
CA GLY A 90 11.65 -0.88 -12.78
C GLY A 90 11.58 -1.58 -14.13
N GLU A 91 10.64 -2.51 -14.29
CA GLU A 91 10.37 -3.22 -15.55
C GLU A 91 10.00 -2.24 -16.68
N ALA A 92 9.14 -1.26 -16.39
CA ALA A 92 8.78 -0.22 -17.37
C ALA A 92 9.99 0.65 -17.76
N MET A 93 10.89 0.95 -16.80
CA MET A 93 12.10 1.72 -17.07
C MET A 93 13.14 0.90 -17.86
N GLU A 94 13.26 -0.39 -17.58
CA GLU A 94 14.10 -1.32 -18.34
C GLU A 94 13.60 -1.42 -19.78
N GLU A 95 12.31 -1.68 -19.98
CA GLU A 95 11.67 -1.67 -21.30
C GLU A 95 11.92 -0.37 -22.05
N TYR A 96 11.71 0.77 -21.40
CA TYR A 96 11.95 2.08 -21.99
C TYR A 96 13.42 2.26 -22.39
N SER A 97 14.36 1.78 -21.56
CA SER A 97 15.79 1.87 -21.81
C SER A 97 16.22 0.97 -22.97
N GLU A 98 15.68 -0.25 -23.05
CA GLU A 98 15.90 -1.15 -24.19
C GLU A 98 15.35 -0.54 -25.48
N ASP A 99 14.14 -0.01 -25.46
CA ASP A 99 13.55 0.65 -26.62
C ASP A 99 14.37 1.87 -27.05
N MET A 100 14.89 2.66 -26.10
CA MET A 100 15.81 3.75 -26.38
C MET A 100 17.10 3.27 -27.08
N ILE A 101 17.70 2.18 -26.58
CA ILE A 101 18.90 1.58 -27.17
C ILE A 101 18.60 1.11 -28.61
N LYS A 102 17.46 0.43 -28.82
CA LYS A 102 17.03 -0.04 -30.14
C LYS A 102 16.78 1.13 -31.09
N ILE A 103 16.11 2.20 -30.63
CA ILE A 103 15.86 3.43 -31.41
C ILE A 103 17.17 4.10 -31.82
N MET A 104 18.13 4.24 -30.89
CA MET A 104 19.44 4.82 -31.18
C MET A 104 20.26 3.95 -32.15
N GLU A 105 20.16 2.62 -32.03
CA GLU A 105 20.79 1.67 -32.93
C GLU A 105 20.18 1.74 -34.35
N VAL A 106 18.85 1.87 -34.48
CA VAL A 106 18.17 2.12 -35.76
C VAL A 106 18.67 3.41 -36.39
N ALA A 107 18.69 4.52 -35.63
CA ALA A 107 19.21 5.79 -36.12
C ALA A 107 20.68 5.64 -36.60
N ARG A 108 21.51 4.90 -35.85
CA ARG A 108 22.90 4.60 -36.22
C ARG A 108 23.01 3.79 -37.51
N ARG A 109 22.15 2.77 -37.71
CA ARG A 109 22.10 1.97 -38.93
C ARG A 109 21.73 2.84 -40.13
N ILE A 110 20.69 3.66 -40.01
CA ILE A 110 20.27 4.61 -41.04
C ILE A 110 21.39 5.59 -41.36
N MET A 111 22.03 6.22 -40.37
CA MET A 111 23.14 7.16 -40.57
C MET A 111 24.31 6.57 -41.37
N LYS A 112 24.58 5.27 -41.23
CA LYS A 112 25.61 4.57 -41.99
C LYS A 112 25.22 4.26 -43.45
N GLY A 113 23.98 4.55 -43.85
CA GLY A 113 23.44 4.22 -45.17
C GLY A 113 22.94 2.77 -45.28
N ALA A 114 22.75 2.08 -44.15
CA ALA A 114 22.24 0.72 -44.12
C ALA A 114 20.72 0.68 -44.34
N LYS A 115 20.22 -0.46 -44.82
CA LYS A 115 18.79 -0.72 -44.99
C LYS A 115 18.24 -1.35 -43.72
N VAL A 116 17.28 -0.67 -43.11
CA VAL A 116 16.62 -1.07 -41.87
C VAL A 116 15.16 -1.46 -42.18
N PRO A 117 14.53 -2.39 -41.43
CA PRO A 117 13.13 -2.76 -41.66
C PRO A 117 12.19 -1.57 -41.46
N ALA A 118 11.08 -1.56 -42.20
CA ALA A 118 10.11 -0.47 -42.16
C ALA A 118 9.42 -0.30 -40.79
N SER A 119 9.25 -1.39 -40.03
CA SER A 119 8.76 -1.37 -38.65
C SER A 119 9.63 -0.51 -37.75
N ASP A 120 10.93 -0.70 -37.85
CA ASP A 120 11.95 -0.08 -37.00
C ASP A 120 12.16 1.39 -37.37
N GLU A 121 12.16 1.69 -38.68
CA GLU A 121 12.17 3.08 -39.15
C GLU A 121 10.92 3.85 -38.67
N LYS A 122 9.75 3.20 -38.66
CA LYS A 122 8.51 3.80 -38.16
C LYS A 122 8.60 4.06 -36.65
N LYS A 123 9.16 3.14 -35.86
CA LYS A 123 9.37 3.34 -34.42
C LYS A 123 10.31 4.51 -34.12
N LEU A 124 11.40 4.65 -34.87
CA LEU A 124 12.28 5.83 -34.77
C LEU A 124 11.53 7.12 -35.10
N MET A 125 10.69 7.11 -36.14
CA MET A 125 9.89 8.26 -36.55
C MET A 125 8.85 8.65 -35.48
N GLU A 126 8.16 7.67 -34.91
CA GLU A 126 7.19 7.85 -33.83
C GLU A 126 7.86 8.38 -32.55
N TYR A 127 9.08 7.93 -32.26
CA TYR A 127 9.87 8.44 -31.13
C TYR A 127 10.38 9.87 -31.37
N SER A 128 11.06 10.11 -32.50
CA SER A 128 11.60 11.41 -32.86
C SER A 128 11.79 11.55 -34.38
N MET A 129 10.86 12.27 -35.01
CA MET A 129 10.97 12.67 -36.41
C MET A 129 12.26 13.46 -36.70
N GLU A 130 12.72 14.29 -35.76
CA GLU A 130 13.96 15.06 -35.91
C GLU A 130 15.18 14.14 -36.00
N LEU A 131 15.30 13.17 -35.09
CA LEU A 131 16.37 12.19 -35.09
C LEU A 131 16.35 11.35 -36.38
N TYR A 132 15.16 10.98 -36.86
CA TYR A 132 14.99 10.30 -38.14
C TYR A 132 15.50 11.14 -39.33
N MET A 133 15.12 12.41 -39.42
CA MET A 133 15.57 13.31 -40.49
C MET A 133 17.08 13.52 -40.46
N ALA A 134 17.65 13.75 -39.27
CA ALA A 134 19.10 13.86 -39.09
C ALA A 134 19.82 12.58 -39.56
N ALA A 135 19.27 11.41 -39.21
CA ALA A 135 19.83 10.13 -39.63
C ALA A 135 19.79 9.95 -41.15
N LYS A 136 18.67 10.27 -41.82
CA LYS A 136 18.54 10.20 -43.29
C LYS A 136 19.45 11.20 -44.01
N ASN A 137 19.59 12.42 -43.50
CA ASN A 137 20.50 13.42 -44.07
C ASN A 137 21.96 12.95 -44.05
N MET A 138 22.39 12.33 -42.95
CA MET A 138 23.73 11.72 -42.85
C MET A 138 23.89 10.47 -43.72
N ALA A 139 22.82 9.72 -43.94
CA ALA A 139 22.82 8.55 -44.82
C ALA A 139 23.15 8.93 -46.28
N VAL A 140 22.60 10.05 -46.78
CA VAL A 140 22.89 10.58 -48.12
C VAL A 140 24.38 10.89 -48.29
N LEU A 141 25.04 11.38 -47.24
CA LEU A 141 26.50 11.64 -47.27
C LEU A 141 27.33 10.35 -47.28
N ASN A 142 26.75 9.22 -46.86
CA ASN A 142 27.39 7.91 -46.81
C ASN A 142 26.96 6.99 -47.97
N GLU A 143 26.24 7.50 -48.96
CA GLU A 143 25.59 6.72 -50.03
C GLU A 143 26.56 5.91 -50.90
N ASN A 144 27.84 6.32 -50.98
CA ASN A 144 28.89 5.64 -51.75
C ASN A 144 29.45 4.38 -51.07
N LYS A 145 28.98 4.02 -49.86
CA LYS A 145 29.41 2.82 -49.12
C LYS A 145 28.51 1.63 -49.43
N LYS A 146 29.03 0.40 -49.27
CA LYS A 146 28.21 -0.82 -49.39
C LYS A 146 27.07 -0.77 -48.36
N LYS A 147 25.84 -0.99 -48.84
CA LYS A 147 24.65 -1.00 -47.99
C LYS A 147 24.54 -2.34 -47.28
N GLU A 148 24.62 -2.32 -45.97
CA GLU A 148 24.32 -3.46 -45.11
C GLU A 148 22.80 -3.54 -44.93
N GLU A 149 22.24 -4.75 -44.90
CA GLU A 149 20.83 -4.99 -44.56
C GLU A 149 20.78 -5.56 -43.14
N TYR A 150 19.85 -5.06 -42.33
CA TYR A 150 19.67 -5.49 -40.95
C TYR A 150 18.26 -6.03 -40.71
N ASP A 151 18.15 -7.01 -39.83
CA ASP A 151 16.87 -7.50 -39.31
C ASP A 151 16.29 -6.58 -38.22
N SER A 152 15.00 -6.80 -37.91
CA SER A 152 14.24 -6.03 -36.91
C SER A 152 14.86 -6.18 -35.53
N LEU A 153 14.90 -5.08 -34.77
CA LEU A 153 15.32 -5.09 -33.37
C LEU A 153 14.18 -5.40 -32.39
N TRP A 154 12.96 -5.51 -32.89
CA TRP A 154 11.79 -5.85 -32.07
C TRP A 154 11.23 -7.20 -32.49
N ASP A 155 11.05 -8.07 -31.50
CA ASP A 155 10.25 -9.30 -31.57
C ASP A 155 8.87 -9.06 -30.96
N ASP A 156 7.86 -9.71 -31.52
CA ASP A 156 6.45 -9.67 -31.06
C ASP A 156 6.23 -10.57 -29.81
N GLU A 157 7.14 -10.54 -28.84
CA GLU A 157 6.91 -11.25 -27.57
C GLU A 157 5.80 -10.57 -26.77
N LYS A 158 4.76 -11.34 -26.43
CA LYS A 158 3.68 -10.87 -25.56
C LYS A 158 4.26 -10.62 -24.17
N LYS A 159 4.23 -9.37 -23.74
CA LYS A 159 4.50 -9.01 -22.35
C LYS A 159 3.35 -9.50 -21.48
N GLU A 160 3.67 -10.22 -20.42
CA GLU A 160 2.69 -10.56 -19.39
C GLU A 160 2.18 -9.28 -18.74
N GLU A 161 0.88 -9.26 -18.45
CA GLU A 161 0.23 -8.12 -17.82
C GLU A 161 0.61 -8.10 -16.34
N ASN A 162 1.09 -6.96 -15.85
CA ASN A 162 1.52 -6.84 -14.46
C ASN A 162 0.31 -6.94 -13.52
N PRO A 163 0.41 -7.72 -12.42
CA PRO A 163 -0.70 -7.92 -11.49
C PRO A 163 -1.04 -6.63 -10.74
N ASP A 164 -2.26 -6.48 -10.23
CA ASP A 164 -2.64 -5.32 -9.41
C ASP A 164 -1.83 -5.32 -8.09
N PRO A 165 -1.05 -4.27 -7.79
CA PRO A 165 -0.30 -4.19 -6.55
C PRO A 165 -1.14 -4.33 -5.27
N ASP A 166 -2.41 -3.91 -5.28
CA ASP A 166 -3.32 -4.04 -4.13
C ASP A 166 -3.77 -5.51 -3.96
N GLU A 167 -4.02 -6.23 -5.06
CA GLU A 167 -4.34 -7.66 -4.99
C GLU A 167 -3.16 -8.47 -4.45
N VAL A 168 -1.95 -8.20 -4.95
CA VAL A 168 -0.71 -8.84 -4.46
C VAL A 168 -0.51 -8.57 -2.97
N ALA A 169 -0.70 -7.33 -2.51
CA ALA A 169 -0.56 -6.97 -1.10
C ALA A 169 -1.64 -7.60 -0.22
N ASN A 170 -2.89 -7.70 -0.69
CA ASN A 170 -3.98 -8.30 0.06
C ASN A 170 -3.88 -9.83 0.14
N ASP A 171 -3.35 -10.49 -0.90
CA ASP A 171 -3.21 -11.94 -0.97
C ASP A 171 -2.04 -12.51 -0.18
N ALA A 172 -1.06 -11.67 0.15
CA ALA A 172 0.06 -12.06 0.99
C ALA A 172 -0.39 -12.48 2.39
N GLU A 173 0.36 -13.42 2.98
CA GLU A 173 0.12 -13.85 4.35
C GLU A 173 0.59 -12.80 5.35
N TYR A 174 -0.25 -12.51 6.35
CA TYR A 174 0.14 -11.69 7.47
C TYR A 174 1.02 -12.49 8.44
N GLY A 175 2.28 -12.07 8.61
CA GLY A 175 3.26 -12.77 9.45
C GLY A 175 3.27 -12.34 10.92
N GLY A 176 2.39 -11.41 11.33
CA GLY A 176 2.33 -10.91 12.70
C GLY A 176 1.37 -11.69 13.60
N GLY A 177 1.46 -11.45 14.91
CA GLY A 177 0.47 -11.96 15.86
C GLY A 177 -0.89 -11.29 15.63
N THR A 178 -1.96 -12.08 15.68
CA THR A 178 -3.35 -11.62 15.60
C THR A 178 -4.00 -11.84 16.97
N PRO A 179 -4.20 -10.79 17.78
CA PRO A 179 -4.91 -10.89 19.06
C PRO A 179 -6.31 -11.49 18.88
N GLU A 180 -6.76 -12.29 19.84
CA GLU A 180 -8.12 -12.80 19.85
C GLU A 180 -9.12 -11.64 19.97
N ILE A 181 -10.18 -11.70 19.16
CA ILE A 181 -11.26 -10.71 19.21
C ILE A 181 -12.17 -11.05 20.38
N MET A 182 -12.24 -10.13 21.33
CA MET A 182 -13.13 -10.19 22.48
C MET A 182 -14.25 -9.16 22.32
N GLU A 183 -15.45 -9.49 22.79
CA GLU A 183 -16.57 -8.55 22.86
C GLU A 183 -16.32 -7.49 23.93
N VAL A 184 -16.79 -6.27 23.68
CA VAL A 184 -16.64 -5.14 24.62
C VAL A 184 -17.24 -5.48 25.99
N SER A 185 -18.39 -6.15 26.02
CA SER A 185 -19.06 -6.58 27.25
C SER A 185 -18.21 -7.52 28.09
N ASP A 186 -17.47 -8.42 27.45
CA ASP A 186 -16.67 -9.44 28.13
C ASP A 186 -15.41 -8.81 28.75
N VAL A 187 -14.81 -7.84 28.03
CA VAL A 187 -13.68 -7.04 28.53
C VAL A 187 -14.09 -6.22 29.74
N VAL A 188 -15.27 -5.59 29.68
CA VAL A 188 -15.79 -4.78 30.79
C VAL A 188 -16.12 -5.67 31.98
N SER A 189 -16.81 -6.78 31.77
CA SER A 189 -17.23 -7.70 32.84
C SER A 189 -16.02 -8.27 33.59
N SER A 190 -15.05 -8.81 32.85
CA SER A 190 -13.80 -9.36 33.42
C SER A 190 -12.99 -8.33 34.21
N ALA A 191 -13.00 -7.06 33.79
CA ALA A 191 -12.32 -5.99 34.51
C ALA A 191 -13.01 -5.59 35.83
N THR A 192 -14.30 -5.90 35.99
CA THR A 192 -15.13 -5.41 37.12
C THR A 192 -15.60 -6.48 38.09
N GLU A 193 -15.40 -7.76 37.79
CA GLU A 193 -15.83 -8.92 38.61
C GLU A 193 -15.44 -8.82 40.10
N GLY A 194 -14.33 -8.16 40.44
CA GLY A 194 -13.86 -8.00 41.83
C GLY A 194 -14.50 -6.88 42.64
N ILE A 195 -15.38 -6.05 42.07
CA ILE A 195 -16.01 -4.90 42.76
C ILE A 195 -17.35 -5.29 43.43
N GLU A 196 -17.95 -6.41 43.02
CA GLU A 196 -19.24 -6.89 43.54
C GLU A 196 -19.15 -7.58 44.92
N GLY A 197 -17.94 -7.89 45.41
CA GLY A 197 -17.68 -8.44 46.76
C GLY A 197 -17.49 -7.39 47.84
#